data_AF-A0A7Y3MP08-F1
#
_entry.id   AF-A0A7Y3MP08-F1
#
_cell.length_a   1.000
_cell.length_b   1.000
_cell.length_c   1.000
_cell.angle_alpha   90.00
_cell.angle_beta   90.00
_cell.angle_gamma   90.00
#
_symmetry.space_group_name_H-M   'P 1'
#
loop_
_entity.id
_entity.type
_entity.pdbx_description
1 polymer ?
#
loop_
_entity_poly.entity_id
_entity_poly.type
_entity_poly.pdbx_seq_one_letter_code
_entity_poly.pdbx_strand_id
1 'polypeptide(L)'
;VNLYIGEGTRMSNLAFNEILWNGTSKVLLVEIDFYNLGEFVQLSSEKLTFTPQAFHRDIIATGDMTVDGKAIFKDDFLVRGETIINNDLQVTGNTVINGNADIMGTTFLRDDLTVNGVTNLNRELFVNNGRNTVLSGELEVGEQTTIGGGISVENEATIGGAATIGEDLSVGGDQTIAGDLSVDRTLTVLLPTTLNDDLTVGGRTDLGGALTVDGFATIDDGISVGGDSDIDGELTTTGRVTIGAQLDVAGKTTINDNLTVNAATSINGDMKVDNGGITTLTGTLNVAGKTDINNSFNVNAGSPTLLSGTLQVVKNAVFDDDVLIDGMLTVNNNLNLPNLVVSGPDGVAGDHIALFENTGGGNSDGVAIRINNSNLTSENRFMTFFGSGSHTAGRIESFNAPTALSNMNHGVVYGSRGADYAEWLEKEDPYQTFKVGEVVGIRGGKISRNTDDADHVLTISMAPIVLGNMPDEDRKQDFEKVGFMGQVPALVKGRVAIGDYIVASGDHDGLAKAIPPNKISLNDLPYVIGKSWTASSTSETSLINVSVGLKSNEWVKILESQESRINELESKLKAFEDLSDKMKRLEVKLDAIDMN
;
A
#
# COMPACT_ATOMS: atom_id res chain seq x y z
N VAL A 1 -110.54 10.69 175.88
CA VAL A 1 -110.78 11.72 174.84
C VAL A 1 -110.56 11.19 173.46
N ASN A 2 -111.43 11.63 172.56
CA ASN A 2 -111.35 11.60 171.11
C ASN A 2 -110.60 12.86 170.70
N LEU A 3 -109.37 12.70 170.20
CA LEU A 3 -108.61 13.81 169.64
C LEU A 3 -108.91 13.93 168.14
N TYR A 4 -109.53 15.05 167.74
CA TYR A 4 -109.81 15.41 166.34
C TYR A 4 -108.72 16.33 165.79
N ILE A 5 -108.29 16.11 164.52
CA ILE A 5 -107.43 17.05 163.79
C ILE A 5 -108.03 17.34 162.42
N GLY A 6 -108.55 18.56 162.27
CA GLY A 6 -109.11 19.13 161.04
C GLY A 6 -110.43 19.88 161.31
N GLU A 7 -110.49 21.18 160.96
CA GLU A 7 -111.76 21.87 160.72
C GLU A 7 -112.08 21.76 159.21
N GLY A 8 -113.18 21.07 158.92
CA GLY A 8 -113.80 20.93 157.60
C GLY A 8 -115.23 20.45 157.80
N THR A 9 -116.09 20.53 156.78
CA THR A 9 -117.50 20.15 156.89
C THR A 9 -117.64 18.63 157.02
N ARG A 10 -118.30 18.18 158.10
CA ARG A 10 -118.42 16.76 158.47
C ARG A 10 -119.37 16.03 157.51
N MET A 11 -118.84 15.14 156.66
CA MET A 11 -119.66 14.42 155.67
C MET A 11 -120.26 13.12 156.21
N SER A 12 -119.59 12.44 157.13
CA SER A 12 -120.10 11.21 157.75
C SER A 12 -119.26 10.78 158.97
N ASN A 13 -119.60 9.59 159.47
CA ASN A 13 -119.00 8.89 160.60
C ASN A 13 -117.53 8.44 160.39
N LEU A 14 -116.90 8.63 159.21
CA LEU A 14 -115.46 8.35 159.01
C LEU A 14 -114.72 9.34 158.07
N ALA A 15 -115.27 10.51 157.68
CA ALA A 15 -114.56 11.43 156.76
C ALA A 15 -114.99 12.92 156.78
N PHE A 16 -114.04 13.79 156.40
CA PHE A 16 -114.15 15.24 156.13
C PHE A 16 -113.56 15.56 154.73
N ASN A 17 -114.02 16.63 154.07
CA ASN A 17 -113.77 16.83 152.63
C ASN A 17 -112.55 17.66 152.21
N GLU A 18 -111.96 18.53 153.04
CA GLU A 18 -110.74 19.28 152.65
C GLU A 18 -110.17 20.14 153.79
N ILE A 19 -108.84 20.29 153.83
CA ILE A 19 -108.12 21.23 154.72
C ILE A 19 -107.30 22.20 153.86
N LEU A 20 -107.66 23.49 153.89
CA LEU A 20 -106.96 24.58 153.20
C LEU A 20 -105.66 24.99 153.94
N TRP A 21 -104.52 24.87 153.28
CA TRP A 21 -103.19 25.25 153.78
C TRP A 21 -102.71 26.57 153.15
N ASN A 22 -103.18 27.71 153.65
CA ASN A 22 -102.83 29.05 153.15
C ASN A 22 -101.66 29.74 153.91
N GLY A 23 -100.81 28.98 154.59
CA GLY A 23 -99.63 29.53 155.26
C GLY A 23 -99.87 30.20 156.63
N THR A 24 -101.06 30.07 157.25
CA THR A 24 -101.29 30.48 158.65
C THR A 24 -101.03 29.33 159.65
N SER A 25 -100.38 29.64 160.79
CA SER A 25 -100.00 28.66 161.83
C SER A 25 -101.24 28.03 162.48
N LYS A 26 -101.29 26.69 162.52
CA LYS A 26 -102.35 25.91 163.19
C LYS A 26 -101.85 25.38 164.55
N VAL A 27 -102.77 25.19 165.51
CA VAL A 27 -102.50 24.71 166.87
C VAL A 27 -103.22 23.38 167.08
N LEU A 28 -102.57 22.40 167.71
CA LEU A 28 -103.15 21.10 168.07
C LEU A 28 -103.66 21.14 169.51
N LEU A 29 -104.94 20.83 169.72
CA LEU A 29 -105.61 20.87 171.03
C LEU A 29 -105.94 19.46 171.52
N VAL A 30 -105.48 19.08 172.73
CA VAL A 30 -105.72 17.76 173.36
C VAL A 30 -106.54 17.90 174.64
N GLU A 31 -107.51 17.01 174.84
CA GLU A 31 -108.42 16.93 176.01
C GLU A 31 -108.34 15.49 176.64
N ILE A 32 -108.86 15.18 177.85
CA ILE A 32 -109.22 13.79 178.33
C ILE A 32 -110.62 13.66 179.01
N ASP A 33 -111.30 12.52 178.85
CA ASP A 33 -112.49 12.10 179.66
C ASP A 33 -112.05 10.89 180.46
N PHE A 34 -112.04 11.05 181.79
CA PHE A 34 -111.56 10.05 182.73
C PHE A 34 -112.63 9.04 183.13
N TYR A 35 -113.92 9.34 182.89
CA TYR A 35 -115.04 8.63 183.50
C TYR A 35 -116.03 8.03 182.50
N ASN A 36 -115.83 8.25 181.19
CA ASN A 36 -116.71 7.75 180.13
C ASN A 36 -118.17 8.27 180.29
N LEU A 37 -118.29 9.50 180.80
CA LEU A 37 -119.55 10.23 181.05
C LEU A 37 -119.83 11.30 179.99
N GLY A 38 -118.92 11.56 179.06
CA GLY A 38 -119.09 12.55 177.99
C GLY A 38 -118.51 13.94 178.28
N GLU A 39 -117.79 14.13 179.39
CA GLU A 39 -117.09 15.38 179.72
C GLU A 39 -115.57 15.23 179.49
N PHE A 40 -115.07 15.95 178.49
CA PHE A 40 -113.70 15.92 178.01
C PHE A 40 -113.03 17.23 178.48
N VAL A 41 -112.00 17.16 179.35
CA VAL A 41 -111.27 18.28 179.97
C VAL A 41 -109.95 18.55 179.23
N GLN A 42 -109.67 19.81 178.89
CA GLN A 42 -108.47 20.21 178.15
C GLN A 42 -107.15 19.90 178.90
N LEU A 43 -106.21 19.23 178.22
CA LEU A 43 -104.90 18.79 178.74
C LEU A 43 -103.72 19.61 178.19
N SER A 44 -103.71 19.92 176.89
CA SER A 44 -102.55 20.55 176.24
C SER A 44 -102.95 21.29 174.95
N SER A 45 -102.24 22.39 174.65
CA SER A 45 -102.33 23.12 173.38
C SER A 45 -100.91 23.36 172.88
N GLU A 46 -100.54 22.75 171.75
CA GLU A 46 -99.18 22.82 171.18
C GLU A 46 -99.20 23.33 169.74
N LYS A 47 -98.22 24.16 169.41
CA LYS A 47 -98.11 24.81 168.08
C LYS A 47 -97.44 23.84 167.10
N LEU A 48 -98.04 23.62 165.91
CA LEU A 48 -97.44 22.79 164.85
C LEU A 48 -96.30 23.55 164.17
N THR A 49 -95.05 23.10 164.34
CA THR A 49 -93.83 23.77 163.86
C THR A 49 -93.30 23.28 162.51
N PHE A 50 -94.08 22.57 161.69
CA PHE A 50 -93.59 22.04 160.40
C PHE A 50 -94.59 22.14 159.23
N THR A 51 -94.12 22.62 158.05
CA THR A 51 -94.80 22.61 156.73
C THR A 51 -93.85 22.12 155.62
N PRO A 52 -94.25 21.26 154.64
CA PRO A 52 -93.37 20.74 153.57
C PRO A 52 -93.31 21.59 152.28
N GLN A 53 -92.16 21.55 151.58
CA GLN A 53 -91.79 22.21 150.30
C GLN A 53 -92.60 21.78 149.04
N ALA A 54 -92.53 22.53 147.92
CA ALA A 54 -92.99 22.08 146.59
C ALA A 54 -91.97 22.34 145.43
N PHE A 55 -91.64 21.28 144.68
CA PHE A 55 -90.99 21.25 143.35
C PHE A 55 -92.05 20.83 142.31
N HIS A 56 -92.06 21.38 141.08
CA HIS A 56 -92.96 20.99 139.97
C HIS A 56 -92.17 20.38 138.78
N ARG A 57 -92.76 19.42 138.03
CA ARG A 57 -92.02 18.43 137.20
C ARG A 57 -92.15 18.54 135.66
N ASP A 58 -93.08 19.28 135.06
CA ASP A 58 -93.22 19.31 133.58
C ASP A 58 -93.56 20.72 133.02
N ILE A 59 -92.97 21.10 131.88
CA ILE A 59 -93.31 22.31 131.10
C ILE A 59 -93.82 21.87 129.71
N ILE A 60 -95.08 22.18 129.40
CA ILE A 60 -95.68 21.96 128.07
C ILE A 60 -96.04 23.35 127.51
N ALA A 61 -95.39 23.76 126.42
CA ALA A 61 -95.71 24.99 125.68
C ALA A 61 -96.40 24.62 124.36
N THR A 62 -97.67 24.98 124.18
CA THR A 62 -98.47 24.65 122.98
C THR A 62 -98.50 25.77 121.94
N GLY A 63 -97.66 26.80 122.11
CA GLY A 63 -97.48 27.91 121.18
C GLY A 63 -96.00 28.26 121.10
N ASP A 64 -95.68 29.56 120.96
CA ASP A 64 -94.29 30.01 120.87
C ASP A 64 -93.56 29.86 122.22
N MET A 65 -92.35 29.33 122.17
CA MET A 65 -91.44 29.25 123.30
C MET A 65 -90.24 30.15 123.02
N THR A 66 -90.22 31.34 123.61
CA THR A 66 -89.04 32.21 123.61
C THR A 66 -88.18 31.87 124.82
N VAL A 67 -86.90 31.56 124.58
CA VAL A 67 -85.90 31.36 125.63
C VAL A 67 -84.83 32.44 125.45
N ASP A 68 -84.85 33.48 126.27
CA ASP A 68 -83.84 34.56 126.22
C ASP A 68 -82.45 34.07 126.68
N GLY A 69 -82.42 32.94 127.40
CA GLY A 69 -81.21 32.30 127.89
C GLY A 69 -80.76 31.11 127.04
N LYS A 70 -79.66 30.50 127.48
CA LYS A 70 -79.16 29.26 126.86
C LYS A 70 -80.14 28.11 127.08
N ALA A 71 -80.70 27.57 126.00
CA ALA A 71 -81.39 26.29 126.03
C ALA A 71 -80.36 25.14 125.97
N ILE A 72 -80.44 24.21 126.92
CA ILE A 72 -79.62 23.00 126.92
C ILE A 72 -80.55 21.79 126.90
N PHE A 73 -80.53 21.06 125.78
CA PHE A 73 -81.13 19.73 125.67
C PHE A 73 -80.03 18.71 125.97
N LYS A 74 -80.20 17.91 127.03
CA LYS A 74 -79.21 16.88 127.45
C LYS A 74 -79.34 15.56 126.70
N ASP A 75 -80.40 15.43 125.92
CA ASP A 75 -80.75 14.28 125.11
C ASP A 75 -81.12 14.81 123.71
N ASP A 76 -81.76 13.98 122.89
CA ASP A 76 -82.12 14.31 121.52
C ASP A 76 -82.93 15.63 121.39
N PHE A 77 -82.45 16.50 120.50
CA PHE A 77 -83.21 17.65 120.01
C PHE A 77 -83.86 17.30 118.68
N LEU A 78 -85.10 16.80 118.74
CA LEU A 78 -85.88 16.45 117.55
C LEU A 78 -86.76 17.62 117.11
N VAL A 79 -86.47 18.18 115.93
CA VAL A 79 -87.34 19.17 115.27
C VAL A 79 -88.03 18.48 114.08
N ARG A 80 -89.37 18.43 114.10
CA ARG A 80 -90.18 17.83 113.02
C ARG A 80 -90.56 18.85 111.93
N GLY A 81 -89.78 19.90 111.79
CA GLY A 81 -89.99 21.00 110.85
C GLY A 81 -88.67 21.64 110.45
N GLU A 82 -88.76 22.76 109.75
CA GLU A 82 -87.59 23.52 109.34
C GLU A 82 -86.81 24.01 110.56
N THR A 83 -85.48 23.87 110.51
CA THR A 83 -84.57 24.44 111.50
C THR A 83 -83.72 25.47 110.78
N ILE A 84 -83.90 26.75 111.12
CA ILE A 84 -83.05 27.84 110.64
C ILE A 84 -82.07 28.19 111.75
N ILE A 85 -80.76 28.09 111.45
CA ILE A 85 -79.68 28.52 112.35
C ILE A 85 -79.00 29.71 111.67
N ASN A 86 -79.18 30.92 112.22
CA ASN A 86 -78.72 32.17 111.61
C ASN A 86 -77.23 32.49 111.83
N ASN A 87 -76.48 31.56 112.41
CA ASN A 87 -75.06 31.70 112.70
C ASN A 87 -74.41 30.33 112.45
N ASP A 88 -73.37 29.99 113.20
CA ASP A 88 -72.67 28.73 113.01
C ASP A 88 -73.48 27.51 113.51
N LEU A 89 -73.60 26.51 112.65
CA LEU A 89 -73.92 25.13 113.04
C LEU A 89 -72.60 24.35 113.14
N GLN A 90 -72.19 24.02 114.37
CA GLN A 90 -71.11 23.08 114.60
C GLN A 90 -71.69 21.70 114.93
N VAL A 91 -71.41 20.71 114.09
CA VAL A 91 -71.67 19.30 114.36
C VAL A 91 -70.32 18.62 114.59
N THR A 92 -70.08 18.08 115.78
CA THR A 92 -68.83 17.37 116.10
C THR A 92 -68.87 15.89 115.71
N GLY A 93 -70.08 15.35 115.56
CA GLY A 93 -70.31 14.02 115.01
C GLY A 93 -70.50 14.03 113.49
N ASN A 94 -71.06 12.95 112.97
CA ASN A 94 -71.35 12.83 111.55
C ASN A 94 -72.60 13.65 111.19
N THR A 95 -72.52 14.35 110.06
CA THR A 95 -73.68 14.95 109.41
C THR A 95 -74.11 14.03 108.26
N VAL A 96 -75.35 13.55 108.30
CA VAL A 96 -75.98 12.82 107.19
C VAL A 96 -77.00 13.74 106.53
N ILE A 97 -76.82 14.03 105.26
CA ILE A 97 -77.76 14.80 104.45
C ILE A 97 -78.37 13.82 103.45
N ASN A 98 -79.63 13.43 103.65
CA ASN A 98 -80.34 12.51 102.76
C ASN A 98 -80.90 13.20 101.50
N GLY A 99 -80.82 14.53 101.44
CA GLY A 99 -81.14 15.34 100.26
C GLY A 99 -79.89 15.98 99.67
N ASN A 100 -80.03 17.18 99.12
CA ASN A 100 -78.91 17.94 98.59
C ASN A 100 -78.23 18.76 99.68
N ALA A 101 -76.91 18.85 99.62
CA ALA A 101 -76.14 19.85 100.34
C ALA A 101 -75.81 20.98 99.35
N ASP A 102 -76.42 22.15 99.52
CA ASP A 102 -76.03 23.37 98.80
C ASP A 102 -75.09 24.17 99.70
N ILE A 103 -73.84 24.35 99.28
CA ILE A 103 -72.79 25.05 100.01
C ILE A 103 -72.35 26.22 99.15
N MET A 104 -72.80 27.43 99.48
CA MET A 104 -72.43 28.65 98.76
C MET A 104 -70.99 29.11 99.03
N GLY A 105 -70.36 28.58 100.08
CA GLY A 105 -68.99 28.90 100.49
C GLY A 105 -67.97 27.82 100.09
N THR A 106 -66.75 27.99 100.58
CA THR A 106 -65.68 27.01 100.35
C THR A 106 -65.93 25.74 101.15
N THR A 107 -65.78 24.59 100.49
CA THR A 107 -65.76 23.28 101.16
C THR A 107 -64.31 22.84 101.36
N PHE A 108 -63.94 22.51 102.60
CA PHE A 108 -62.66 21.89 102.92
C PHE A 108 -62.89 20.45 103.36
N LEU A 109 -62.38 19.49 102.60
CA LEU A 109 -62.33 18.07 102.95
C LEU A 109 -60.90 17.73 103.36
N ARG A 110 -60.73 17.06 104.51
CA ARG A 110 -59.41 16.69 105.05
C ARG A 110 -58.94 15.29 104.64
N ASP A 111 -59.86 14.51 104.08
CA ASP A 111 -59.66 13.12 103.68
C ASP A 111 -60.24 12.95 102.26
N ASP A 112 -60.52 11.72 101.87
CA ASP A 112 -61.01 11.40 100.53
C ASP A 112 -62.37 12.04 100.17
N LEU A 113 -62.45 12.49 98.92
CA LEU A 113 -63.71 12.80 98.24
C LEU A 113 -64.03 11.66 97.28
N THR A 114 -65.08 10.90 97.59
CA THR A 114 -65.66 9.93 96.63
C THR A 114 -66.91 10.54 96.00
N VAL A 115 -66.93 10.65 94.67
CA VAL A 115 -68.11 11.07 93.89
C VAL A 115 -68.51 9.92 92.98
N ASN A 116 -69.65 9.30 93.25
CA ASN A 116 -70.17 8.21 92.40
C ASN A 116 -70.85 8.74 91.12
N GLY A 117 -71.17 10.04 91.09
CA GLY A 117 -71.77 10.72 89.95
C GLY A 117 -70.75 11.52 89.13
N VAL A 118 -71.26 12.43 88.31
CA VAL A 118 -70.43 13.33 87.49
C VAL A 118 -69.87 14.45 88.34
N THR A 119 -68.56 14.67 88.24
CA THR A 119 -67.88 15.85 88.77
C THR A 119 -67.76 16.90 87.67
N ASN A 120 -68.56 17.96 87.74
CA ASN A 120 -68.42 19.12 86.85
C ASN A 120 -67.56 20.19 87.52
N LEU A 121 -66.42 20.53 86.92
CA LEU A 121 -65.58 21.66 87.34
C LEU A 121 -65.74 22.79 86.32
N ASN A 122 -66.30 23.92 86.74
CA ASN A 122 -66.49 25.09 85.87
C ASN A 122 -65.22 25.96 85.73
N ARG A 123 -64.09 25.50 86.26
CA ARG A 123 -62.77 26.16 86.26
C ARG A 123 -61.68 25.10 86.14
N GLU A 124 -60.47 25.45 86.54
CA GLU A 124 -59.28 24.60 86.46
C GLU A 124 -59.31 23.46 87.49
N LEU A 125 -58.76 22.32 87.08
CA LEU A 125 -58.36 21.22 87.96
C LEU A 125 -56.85 21.34 88.22
N PHE A 126 -56.47 21.53 89.47
CA PHE A 126 -55.06 21.43 89.90
C PHE A 126 -54.83 20.16 90.70
N VAL A 127 -53.95 19.27 90.23
CA VAL A 127 -53.50 18.07 90.96
C VAL A 127 -52.09 18.30 91.50
N ASN A 128 -51.99 18.98 92.64
CA ASN A 128 -50.71 19.49 93.16
C ASN A 128 -50.07 18.58 94.23
N ASN A 129 -50.46 17.31 94.29
CA ASN A 129 -49.91 16.34 95.26
C ASN A 129 -48.69 15.57 94.75
N GLY A 130 -48.26 15.84 93.51
CA GLY A 130 -47.10 15.19 92.87
C GLY A 130 -47.29 13.71 92.55
N ARG A 131 -48.51 13.18 92.65
CA ARG A 131 -48.84 11.81 92.26
C ARG A 131 -49.43 11.76 90.85
N ASN A 132 -49.37 10.58 90.25
CA ASN A 132 -49.95 10.35 88.93
C ASN A 132 -51.47 10.55 88.97
N THR A 133 -51.99 11.26 87.96
CA THR A 133 -53.41 11.22 87.60
C THR A 133 -53.63 9.98 86.74
N VAL A 134 -54.47 9.06 87.21
CA VAL A 134 -54.85 7.86 86.44
C VAL A 134 -56.24 8.07 85.89
N LEU A 135 -56.35 8.14 84.56
CA LEU A 135 -57.62 8.13 83.83
C LEU A 135 -57.75 6.76 83.15
N SER A 136 -58.73 5.96 83.58
CA SER A 136 -58.99 4.64 82.97
C SER A 136 -59.95 4.68 81.78
N GLY A 137 -60.56 5.85 81.55
CA GLY A 137 -61.39 6.13 80.37
C GLY A 137 -60.62 6.94 79.33
N GLU A 138 -61.32 7.29 78.25
CA GLU A 138 -60.76 8.15 77.20
C GLU A 138 -60.53 9.58 77.71
N LEU A 139 -59.42 10.17 77.27
CA LEU A 139 -59.11 11.58 77.47
C LEU A 139 -59.31 12.31 76.13
N GLU A 140 -60.35 13.12 76.03
CA GLU A 140 -60.55 14.06 74.94
C GLU A 140 -60.05 15.44 75.36
N VAL A 141 -59.15 16.04 74.56
CA VAL A 141 -58.67 17.41 74.74
C VAL A 141 -59.02 18.19 73.48
N GLY A 142 -59.91 19.20 73.61
CA GLY A 142 -60.40 19.96 72.46
C GLY A 142 -59.39 20.94 71.84
N GLU A 143 -58.30 21.23 72.56
CA GLU A 143 -57.23 22.12 72.11
C GLU A 143 -55.86 21.41 72.21
N GLN A 144 -54.82 22.14 72.59
CA GLN A 144 -53.45 21.63 72.65
C GLN A 144 -53.18 20.85 73.95
N THR A 145 -52.51 19.71 73.81
CA THR A 145 -51.87 19.02 74.94
C THR A 145 -50.36 19.26 74.88
N THR A 146 -49.75 19.71 75.99
CA THR A 146 -48.30 19.78 76.14
C THR A 146 -47.84 18.72 77.13
N ILE A 147 -46.99 17.80 76.68
CA ILE A 147 -46.40 16.74 77.52
C ILE A 147 -44.91 17.07 77.66
N GLY A 148 -44.47 17.39 78.88
CA GLY A 148 -43.07 17.76 79.14
C GLY A 148 -42.08 16.58 79.19
N GLY A 149 -42.58 15.35 79.12
CA GLY A 149 -41.80 14.11 79.09
C GLY A 149 -42.02 13.32 77.80
N GLY A 150 -41.60 12.05 77.79
CA GLY A 150 -41.82 11.15 76.67
C GLY A 150 -43.29 10.73 76.53
N ILE A 151 -43.70 10.45 75.29
CA ILE A 151 -44.98 9.84 74.96
C ILE A 151 -44.71 8.39 74.57
N SER A 152 -45.42 7.45 75.19
CA SER A 152 -45.45 6.05 74.75
C SER A 152 -46.86 5.73 74.26
N VAL A 153 -46.98 5.32 73.01
CA VAL A 153 -48.25 4.87 72.41
C VAL A 153 -48.08 3.40 72.06
N GLU A 154 -48.86 2.51 72.70
CA GLU A 154 -48.69 1.06 72.53
C GLU A 154 -49.30 0.52 71.24
N ASN A 155 -50.24 1.26 70.64
CA ASN A 155 -50.91 0.90 69.39
C ASN A 155 -50.54 1.90 68.29
N GLU A 156 -51.51 2.70 67.83
CA GLU A 156 -51.34 3.62 66.71
C GLU A 156 -51.34 5.07 67.19
N ALA A 157 -50.45 5.88 66.62
CA ALA A 157 -50.43 7.32 66.75
C ALA A 157 -50.62 7.95 65.37
N THR A 158 -51.77 8.60 65.15
CA THR A 158 -52.02 9.36 63.92
C THR A 158 -51.70 10.83 64.17
N ILE A 159 -50.71 11.36 63.45
CA ILE A 159 -50.39 12.79 63.45
C ILE A 159 -50.99 13.40 62.18
N GLY A 160 -52.09 14.14 62.32
CA GLY A 160 -52.78 14.77 61.18
C GLY A 160 -52.06 16.01 60.60
N GLY A 161 -50.99 16.47 61.26
CA GLY A 161 -50.16 17.59 60.84
C GLY A 161 -48.70 17.20 60.62
N ALA A 162 -47.80 18.18 60.60
CA ALA A 162 -46.37 17.92 60.49
C ALA A 162 -45.82 17.29 61.79
N ALA A 163 -45.01 16.24 61.64
CA ALA A 163 -44.22 15.67 62.72
C ALA A 163 -42.75 16.09 62.53
N THR A 164 -42.17 16.71 63.55
CA THR A 164 -40.73 16.98 63.59
C THR A 164 -40.10 16.07 64.64
N ILE A 165 -39.18 15.21 64.22
CA ILE A 165 -38.35 14.37 65.10
C ILE A 165 -36.98 15.05 65.21
N GLY A 166 -36.58 15.43 66.42
CA GLY A 166 -35.35 16.20 66.64
C GLY A 166 -34.05 15.39 66.59
N GLU A 167 -34.15 14.07 66.76
CA GLU A 167 -33.04 13.13 66.73
C GLU A 167 -33.31 12.04 65.67
N ASP A 168 -33.18 10.77 66.04
CA ASP A 168 -33.34 9.65 65.11
C ASP A 168 -34.81 9.23 64.96
N LEU A 169 -35.21 9.00 63.72
CA LEU A 169 -36.44 8.28 63.38
C LEU A 169 -36.09 6.88 62.92
N SER A 170 -36.46 5.86 63.71
CA SER A 170 -36.43 4.46 63.28
C SER A 170 -37.85 4.02 62.94
N VAL A 171 -38.09 3.65 61.68
CA VAL A 171 -39.37 3.07 61.26
C VAL A 171 -39.13 1.66 60.74
N GLY A 172 -39.82 0.68 61.35
CA GLY A 172 -39.85 -0.69 60.85
C GLY A 172 -40.84 -0.85 59.69
N GLY A 173 -40.59 -1.83 58.81
CA GLY A 173 -41.46 -2.10 57.66
C GLY A 173 -41.32 -1.09 56.52
N ASP A 174 -42.20 -1.21 55.53
CA ASP A 174 -42.16 -0.41 54.31
C ASP A 174 -42.59 1.03 54.55
N GLN A 175 -41.85 1.97 53.98
CA GLN A 175 -42.13 3.40 54.07
C GLN A 175 -42.62 3.92 52.73
N THR A 176 -43.76 4.60 52.73
CA THR A 176 -44.25 5.35 51.56
C THR A 176 -44.13 6.83 51.85
N ILE A 177 -43.32 7.54 51.05
CA ILE A 177 -43.22 9.00 51.08
C ILE A 177 -43.93 9.51 49.82
N ALA A 178 -45.09 10.14 49.98
CA ALA A 178 -45.90 10.60 48.85
C ALA A 178 -45.37 11.90 48.21
N GLY A 179 -44.52 12.65 48.92
CA GLY A 179 -43.84 13.84 48.42
C GLY A 179 -42.33 13.60 48.24
N ASP A 180 -41.56 14.68 48.28
CA ASP A 180 -40.11 14.61 48.10
C ASP A 180 -39.40 14.01 49.31
N LEU A 181 -38.40 13.17 49.05
CA LEU A 181 -37.43 12.72 50.04
C LEU A 181 -36.13 13.50 49.86
N SER A 182 -35.82 14.40 50.79
CA SER A 182 -34.49 15.03 50.90
C SER A 182 -33.64 14.30 51.93
N VAL A 183 -32.44 13.89 51.54
CA VAL A 183 -31.45 13.27 52.44
C VAL A 183 -30.16 14.08 52.38
N ASP A 184 -29.89 14.88 53.42
CA ASP A 184 -28.77 15.83 53.43
C ASP A 184 -27.38 15.16 53.48
N ARG A 185 -27.33 13.87 53.84
CA ARG A 185 -26.09 13.10 53.96
C ARG A 185 -26.10 11.90 53.03
N THR A 186 -26.40 10.72 53.56
CA THR A 186 -26.23 9.47 52.84
C THR A 186 -27.55 8.73 52.79
N LEU A 187 -27.99 8.41 51.58
CA LEU A 187 -29.01 7.40 51.33
C LEU A 187 -28.30 6.08 51.01
N THR A 188 -28.49 5.07 51.85
CA THR A 188 -28.06 3.69 51.55
C THR A 188 -29.28 2.88 51.17
N VAL A 189 -29.29 2.34 49.95
CA VAL A 189 -30.32 1.41 49.47
C VAL A 189 -29.68 0.02 49.34
N LEU A 190 -30.22 -0.97 50.05
CA LEU A 190 -29.66 -2.33 50.09
C LEU A 190 -30.16 -3.22 48.94
N LEU A 191 -31.26 -2.83 48.32
CA LEU A 191 -31.91 -3.51 47.22
C LEU A 191 -31.84 -2.64 45.96
N PRO A 192 -32.14 -3.18 44.75
CA PRO A 192 -32.13 -2.40 43.53
C PRO A 192 -33.06 -1.18 43.61
N THR A 193 -32.59 -0.06 43.06
CA THR A 193 -33.37 1.19 42.94
C THR A 193 -33.90 1.31 41.52
N THR A 194 -35.18 1.62 41.36
CA THR A 194 -35.77 2.06 40.08
C THR A 194 -36.11 3.54 40.20
N LEU A 195 -35.62 4.34 39.26
CA LEU A 195 -36.01 5.74 39.06
C LEU A 195 -36.82 5.79 37.76
N ASN A 196 -38.00 6.40 37.80
CA ASN A 196 -38.88 6.51 36.62
C ASN A 196 -38.56 7.72 35.72
N ASP A 197 -37.62 8.55 36.14
CA ASP A 197 -37.19 9.77 35.45
C ASP A 197 -35.65 9.83 35.49
N ASP A 198 -35.07 10.99 35.22
CA ASP A 198 -33.63 11.19 35.14
C ASP A 198 -32.87 10.93 36.45
N LEU A 199 -31.70 10.29 36.33
CA LEU A 199 -30.67 10.26 37.37
C LEU A 199 -29.59 11.29 37.04
N THR A 200 -29.51 12.38 37.80
CA THR A 200 -28.37 13.31 37.75
C THR A 200 -27.38 12.98 38.87
N VAL A 201 -26.12 12.69 38.52
CA VAL A 201 -25.03 12.49 39.49
C VAL A 201 -23.98 13.57 39.27
N GLY A 202 -23.80 14.46 40.25
CA GLY A 202 -22.79 15.53 40.17
C GLY A 202 -21.36 15.08 40.46
N GLY A 203 -21.18 13.85 40.94
CA GLY A 203 -19.88 13.24 41.28
C GLY A 203 -19.57 11.99 40.46
N ARG A 204 -18.59 11.20 40.91
CA ARG A 204 -18.21 9.94 40.28
C ARG A 204 -19.29 8.87 40.49
N THR A 205 -19.66 8.17 39.43
CA THR A 205 -20.48 6.95 39.49
C THR A 205 -19.59 5.73 39.27
N ASP A 206 -19.48 4.86 40.27
CA ASP A 206 -18.79 3.57 40.15
C ASP A 206 -19.84 2.46 39.94
N LEU A 207 -19.82 1.82 38.75
CA LEU A 207 -20.70 0.69 38.43
C LEU A 207 -19.92 -0.62 38.51
N GLY A 208 -20.33 -1.54 39.39
CA GLY A 208 -19.74 -2.89 39.48
C GLY A 208 -20.26 -3.88 38.43
N GLY A 209 -21.25 -3.49 37.62
CA GLY A 209 -21.87 -4.31 36.58
C GLY A 209 -21.87 -3.63 35.21
N ALA A 210 -22.66 -4.15 34.28
CA ALA A 210 -22.81 -3.58 32.94
C ALA A 210 -23.60 -2.26 32.95
N LEU A 211 -23.26 -1.36 32.02
CA LEU A 211 -24.06 -0.18 31.68
C LEU A 211 -24.73 -0.44 30.33
N THR A 212 -26.06 -0.42 30.30
CA THR A 212 -26.85 -0.43 29.06
C THR A 212 -27.47 0.94 28.88
N VAL A 213 -27.33 1.50 27.67
CA VAL A 213 -27.90 2.80 27.28
C VAL A 213 -28.74 2.57 26.04
N ASP A 214 -30.07 2.66 26.15
CA ASP A 214 -30.98 2.44 25.02
C ASP A 214 -31.00 3.62 24.02
N GLY A 215 -30.41 4.76 24.41
CA GLY A 215 -30.25 5.96 23.59
C GLY A 215 -28.78 6.30 23.29
N PHE A 216 -28.51 7.57 23.02
CA PHE A 216 -27.15 8.06 22.81
C PHE A 216 -26.42 8.27 24.13
N ALA A 217 -25.14 7.87 24.18
CA ALA A 217 -24.22 8.23 25.25
C ALA A 217 -23.20 9.25 24.71
N THR A 218 -23.14 10.43 25.31
CA THR A 218 -22.09 11.42 25.04
C THR A 218 -21.02 11.31 26.12
N ILE A 219 -19.76 11.14 25.73
CA ILE A 219 -18.59 11.11 26.62
C ILE A 219 -17.65 12.22 26.15
N ASP A 220 -17.56 13.31 26.91
CA ASP A 220 -16.84 14.51 26.49
C ASP A 220 -15.31 14.38 26.55
N ASP A 221 -14.79 13.57 27.48
CA ASP A 221 -13.35 13.35 27.64
C ASP A 221 -12.86 12.17 26.78
N GLY A 222 -12.73 10.99 27.38
CA GLY A 222 -12.21 9.81 26.70
C GLY A 222 -12.83 8.53 27.23
N ILE A 223 -12.90 7.54 26.36
CA ILE A 223 -13.33 6.19 26.69
C ILE A 223 -12.11 5.24 26.66
N SER A 224 -11.99 4.41 27.69
CA SER A 224 -11.07 3.27 27.68
C SER A 224 -11.89 1.99 27.73
N VAL A 225 -11.77 1.16 26.70
CA VAL A 225 -12.43 -0.15 26.62
C VAL A 225 -11.34 -1.20 26.76
N GLY A 226 -11.41 -2.03 27.80
CA GLY A 226 -10.39 -3.06 28.06
C GLY A 226 -10.54 -4.32 27.20
N GLY A 227 -11.70 -4.52 26.58
CA GLY A 227 -11.99 -5.61 25.65
C GLY A 227 -12.24 -5.11 24.23
N ASP A 228 -12.90 -5.95 23.43
CA ASP A 228 -13.27 -5.60 22.06
C ASP A 228 -14.41 -4.56 22.03
N SER A 229 -14.32 -3.63 21.09
CA SER A 229 -15.39 -2.68 20.77
C SER A 229 -16.01 -3.05 19.44
N ASP A 230 -17.30 -3.36 19.44
CA ASP A 230 -18.09 -3.52 18.21
C ASP A 230 -18.82 -2.21 17.89
N ILE A 231 -18.69 -1.74 16.66
CA ILE A 231 -19.32 -0.50 16.17
C ILE A 231 -20.06 -0.84 14.88
N ASP A 232 -21.37 -1.07 15.00
CA ASP A 232 -22.26 -1.35 13.85
C ASP A 232 -22.45 -0.15 12.90
N GLY A 233 -21.98 1.04 13.31
CA GLY A 233 -22.11 2.30 12.57
C GLY A 233 -20.80 2.84 11.99
N GLU A 234 -20.80 4.12 11.64
CA GLU A 234 -19.60 4.82 11.18
C GLU A 234 -18.69 5.20 12.36
N LEU A 235 -17.41 4.84 12.27
CA LEU A 235 -16.37 5.35 13.17
C LEU A 235 -15.68 6.56 12.52
N THR A 236 -16.01 7.76 12.99
CA THR A 236 -15.30 8.99 12.62
C THR A 236 -14.29 9.35 13.70
N THR A 237 -13.01 9.49 13.33
CA THR A 237 -11.94 9.95 14.23
C THR A 237 -11.28 11.21 13.68
N THR A 238 -11.20 12.27 14.47
CA THR A 238 -10.49 13.52 14.10
C THR A 238 -8.99 13.45 14.38
N GLY A 239 -8.57 12.54 15.27
CA GLY A 239 -7.18 12.30 15.65
C GLY A 239 -6.55 11.11 14.92
N ARG A 240 -5.34 10.76 15.36
CA ARG A 240 -4.60 9.59 14.87
C ARG A 240 -5.25 8.29 15.33
N VAL A 241 -5.48 7.37 14.40
CA VAL A 241 -5.82 5.96 14.71
C VAL A 241 -4.53 5.13 14.71
N THR A 242 -4.33 4.33 15.76
CA THR A 242 -3.24 3.35 15.84
C THR A 242 -3.85 1.97 15.98
N ILE A 243 -3.55 1.07 15.04
CA ILE A 243 -3.97 -0.34 15.10
C ILE A 243 -2.73 -1.17 15.44
N GLY A 244 -2.71 -1.79 16.62
CA GLY A 244 -1.54 -2.53 17.12
C GLY A 244 -1.33 -3.91 16.51
N ALA A 245 -2.35 -4.46 15.84
CA ALA A 245 -2.33 -5.78 15.23
C ALA A 245 -2.64 -5.69 13.73
N GLN A 246 -3.68 -6.37 13.27
CA GLN A 246 -4.09 -6.41 11.85
C GLN A 246 -5.20 -5.38 11.57
N LEU A 247 -5.12 -4.74 10.40
CA LEU A 247 -6.23 -4.00 9.80
C LEU A 247 -6.75 -4.79 8.60
N ASP A 248 -8.00 -5.27 8.68
CA ASP A 248 -8.71 -5.86 7.56
C ASP A 248 -9.78 -4.87 7.06
N VAL A 249 -9.84 -4.67 5.74
CA VAL A 249 -10.75 -3.70 5.11
C VAL A 249 -11.38 -4.37 3.90
N ALA A 250 -12.66 -4.74 4.01
CA ALA A 250 -13.43 -5.32 2.90
C ALA A 250 -13.77 -4.28 1.80
N GLY A 251 -13.80 -2.99 2.16
CA GLY A 251 -14.13 -1.89 1.27
C GLY A 251 -12.91 -1.19 0.66
N LYS A 252 -13.15 -0.05 0.02
CA LYS A 252 -12.10 0.80 -0.54
C LYS A 252 -11.37 1.57 0.55
N THR A 253 -10.03 1.54 0.54
CA THR A 253 -9.18 2.42 1.34
C THR A 253 -8.70 3.60 0.50
N THR A 254 -8.79 4.82 1.03
CA THR A 254 -8.17 6.02 0.45
C THR A 254 -7.16 6.58 1.45
N ILE A 255 -5.91 6.78 1.02
CA ILE A 255 -4.85 7.40 1.81
C ILE A 255 -4.47 8.70 1.10
N ASN A 256 -4.70 9.85 1.74
CA ASN A 256 -4.50 11.17 1.13
C ASN A 256 -3.06 11.71 1.31
N ASP A 257 -2.24 11.05 2.12
CA ASP A 257 -0.85 11.39 2.37
C ASP A 257 0.03 10.16 2.01
N ASN A 258 1.16 9.97 2.68
CA ASN A 258 2.10 8.89 2.40
C ASN A 258 1.64 7.52 2.94
N LEU A 259 1.88 6.48 2.15
CA LEU A 259 1.84 5.09 2.57
C LEU A 259 3.29 4.58 2.72
N THR A 260 3.68 4.18 3.93
CA THR A 260 4.94 3.47 4.20
C THR A 260 4.64 2.01 4.54
N VAL A 261 5.27 1.09 3.82
CA VAL A 261 5.16 -0.36 4.06
C VAL A 261 6.56 -0.92 4.31
N ASN A 262 6.80 -1.47 5.49
CA ASN A 262 8.12 -2.01 5.87
C ASN A 262 8.35 -3.45 5.39
N ALA A 263 7.29 -4.14 4.97
CA ALA A 263 7.31 -5.51 4.48
C ALA A 263 6.93 -5.57 2.99
N ALA A 264 6.84 -6.77 2.44
CA ALA A 264 6.41 -6.97 1.05
C ALA A 264 4.92 -6.59 0.87
N THR A 265 4.62 -5.98 -0.27
CA THR A 265 3.25 -5.68 -0.71
C THR A 265 2.85 -6.68 -1.80
N SER A 266 1.69 -7.34 -1.64
CA SER A 266 1.06 -8.13 -2.71
C SER A 266 -0.11 -7.38 -3.31
N ILE A 267 -0.14 -7.24 -4.62
CA ILE A 267 -1.24 -6.60 -5.36
C ILE A 267 -1.77 -7.62 -6.35
N ASN A 268 -2.99 -8.10 -6.11
CA ASN A 268 -3.64 -9.12 -6.97
C ASN A 268 -4.39 -8.50 -8.16
N GLY A 269 -4.69 -7.20 -8.10
CA GLY A 269 -5.31 -6.43 -9.18
C GLY A 269 -4.28 -5.56 -9.92
N ASP A 270 -4.78 -4.50 -10.57
CA ASP A 270 -3.93 -3.56 -11.30
C ASP A 270 -3.19 -2.61 -10.36
N MET A 271 -1.93 -2.30 -10.71
CA MET A 271 -1.16 -1.23 -10.10
C MET A 271 -1.08 -0.04 -11.06
N LYS A 272 -1.70 1.08 -10.70
CA LYS A 272 -1.63 2.33 -11.46
C LYS A 272 -0.93 3.42 -10.64
N VAL A 273 0.11 4.03 -11.21
CA VAL A 273 0.88 5.10 -10.57
C VAL A 273 0.67 6.39 -11.35
N ASP A 274 -0.27 7.23 -10.90
CA ASP A 274 -0.75 8.44 -11.62
C ASP A 274 -0.18 9.76 -11.09
N ASN A 275 0.88 9.75 -10.28
CA ASN A 275 1.41 10.99 -9.67
C ASN A 275 2.40 11.76 -10.56
N GLY A 276 2.75 11.24 -11.75
CA GLY A 276 3.75 11.83 -12.66
C GLY A 276 5.19 11.84 -12.12
N GLY A 277 5.42 11.30 -10.92
CA GLY A 277 6.73 11.20 -10.27
C GLY A 277 7.51 9.96 -10.69
N ILE A 278 8.77 9.90 -10.22
CA ILE A 278 9.67 8.77 -10.48
C ILE A 278 9.23 7.56 -9.65
N THR A 279 9.13 6.39 -10.28
CA THR A 279 9.05 5.10 -9.59
C THR A 279 10.44 4.48 -9.52
N THR A 280 10.97 4.28 -8.30
CA THR A 280 12.30 3.67 -8.09
C THR A 280 12.14 2.23 -7.61
N LEU A 281 12.66 1.27 -8.40
CA LEU A 281 12.72 -0.14 -8.03
C LEU A 281 14.20 -0.52 -7.83
N THR A 282 14.59 -0.79 -6.58
CA THR A 282 15.99 -1.14 -6.24
C THR A 282 16.26 -2.65 -6.28
N GLY A 283 15.20 -3.47 -6.25
CA GLY A 283 15.28 -4.93 -6.38
C GLY A 283 15.21 -5.40 -7.84
N THR A 284 15.18 -6.72 -8.03
CA THR A 284 15.02 -7.35 -9.35
C THR A 284 13.58 -7.20 -9.86
N LEU A 285 13.41 -6.84 -11.13
CA LEU A 285 12.13 -6.82 -11.82
C LEU A 285 11.97 -8.08 -12.68
N ASN A 286 10.99 -8.93 -12.37
CA ASN A 286 10.60 -10.08 -13.20
C ASN A 286 9.20 -9.84 -13.78
N VAL A 287 9.06 -9.89 -15.10
CA VAL A 287 7.80 -9.67 -15.81
C VAL A 287 7.53 -10.86 -16.72
N ALA A 288 6.46 -11.62 -16.43
CA ALA A 288 6.06 -12.76 -17.25
C ALA A 288 5.32 -12.34 -18.53
N GLY A 289 4.69 -11.17 -18.53
CA GLY A 289 3.95 -10.61 -19.65
C GLY A 289 4.77 -9.63 -20.51
N LYS A 290 4.08 -8.98 -21.45
CA LYS A 290 4.66 -7.94 -22.30
C LYS A 290 5.03 -6.70 -21.47
N THR A 291 6.19 -6.10 -21.76
CA THR A 291 6.59 -4.79 -21.23
C THR A 291 6.57 -3.76 -22.36
N ASP A 292 5.70 -2.76 -22.24
CA ASP A 292 5.65 -1.60 -23.15
C ASP A 292 6.30 -0.39 -22.48
N ILE A 293 7.41 0.10 -23.06
CA ILE A 293 8.07 1.34 -22.63
C ILE A 293 7.71 2.44 -23.64
N ASN A 294 6.81 3.34 -23.24
CA ASN A 294 6.28 4.38 -24.13
C ASN A 294 7.25 5.55 -24.38
N ASN A 295 8.44 5.52 -23.79
CA ASN A 295 9.47 6.55 -23.93
C ASN A 295 10.86 5.87 -24.03
N SER A 296 11.94 6.56 -23.63
CA SER A 296 13.29 6.02 -23.66
C SER A 296 13.50 4.83 -22.72
N PHE A 297 14.22 3.81 -23.18
CA PHE A 297 14.79 2.75 -22.36
C PHE A 297 16.30 2.96 -22.26
N ASN A 298 16.82 3.17 -21.05
CA ASN A 298 18.25 3.40 -20.80
C ASN A 298 18.75 2.39 -19.76
N VAL A 299 19.82 1.66 -20.11
CA VAL A 299 20.50 0.68 -19.25
C VAL A 299 21.82 1.30 -18.79
N ASN A 300 21.83 1.80 -17.56
CA ASN A 300 22.99 2.47 -16.98
C ASN A 300 23.95 1.48 -16.28
N ALA A 301 25.17 1.94 -15.98
CA ALA A 301 26.22 1.21 -15.26
C ALA A 301 26.87 0.03 -16.00
N GLY A 302 26.85 0.02 -17.33
CA GLY A 302 27.65 -0.89 -18.16
C GLY A 302 27.23 -2.36 -18.10
N SER A 303 26.08 -2.67 -17.51
CA SER A 303 25.54 -4.03 -17.51
C SER A 303 25.07 -4.39 -18.93
N PRO A 304 25.41 -5.58 -19.45
CA PRO A 304 24.98 -6.00 -20.78
C PRO A 304 23.45 -6.19 -20.82
N THR A 305 22.85 -5.87 -21.95
CA THR A 305 21.46 -6.25 -22.23
C THR A 305 21.46 -7.57 -22.99
N LEU A 306 20.92 -8.64 -22.39
CA LEU A 306 20.77 -9.93 -23.04
C LEU A 306 19.36 -10.05 -23.64
N LEU A 307 19.27 -10.09 -24.97
CA LEU A 307 18.04 -10.38 -25.70
C LEU A 307 18.14 -11.79 -26.28
N SER A 308 17.44 -12.76 -25.67
CA SER A 308 17.42 -14.15 -26.18
C SER A 308 16.44 -14.35 -27.33
N GLY A 309 15.55 -13.39 -27.56
CA GLY A 309 14.65 -13.34 -28.71
C GLY A 309 15.18 -12.46 -29.83
N THR A 310 14.36 -12.23 -30.86
CA THR A 310 14.72 -11.34 -31.98
C THR A 310 14.65 -9.87 -31.58
N LEU A 311 15.70 -9.12 -31.91
CA LEU A 311 15.69 -7.66 -31.87
C LEU A 311 15.15 -7.11 -33.20
N GLN A 312 14.01 -6.41 -33.15
CA GLN A 312 13.47 -5.68 -34.30
C GLN A 312 13.58 -4.17 -34.06
N VAL A 313 14.28 -3.47 -34.96
CA VAL A 313 14.42 -2.02 -34.94
C VAL A 313 13.69 -1.43 -36.14
N VAL A 314 12.66 -0.62 -35.91
CA VAL A 314 11.81 -0.04 -36.97
C VAL A 314 12.47 1.17 -37.65
N LYS A 315 13.37 1.85 -36.94
CA LYS A 315 14.15 2.98 -37.45
C LYS A 315 15.63 2.60 -37.52
N ASN A 316 16.52 3.44 -37.01
CA ASN A 316 17.96 3.21 -37.05
C ASN A 316 18.41 2.52 -35.75
N ALA A 317 19.32 1.55 -35.88
CA ALA A 317 20.17 1.10 -34.78
C ALA A 317 21.50 1.86 -34.89
N VAL A 318 21.97 2.42 -33.77
CA VAL A 318 23.27 3.10 -33.67
C VAL A 318 24.09 2.35 -32.65
N PHE A 319 25.31 1.97 -33.03
CA PHE A 319 26.30 1.34 -32.17
C PHE A 319 27.52 2.25 -32.15
N ASP A 320 27.88 2.76 -30.97
CA ASP A 320 29.00 3.71 -30.81
C ASP A 320 30.38 3.03 -30.78
N ASP A 321 30.40 1.70 -30.73
CA ASP A 321 31.59 0.85 -30.64
C ASP A 321 31.41 -0.39 -31.54
N ASP A 322 32.25 -1.41 -31.37
CA ASP A 322 32.26 -2.63 -32.16
C ASP A 322 30.94 -3.42 -32.13
N VAL A 323 30.57 -3.96 -33.30
CA VAL A 323 29.46 -4.90 -33.47
C VAL A 323 30.03 -6.28 -33.83
N LEU A 324 29.98 -7.21 -32.87
CA LEU A 324 30.34 -8.61 -33.11
C LEU A 324 29.13 -9.39 -33.61
N ILE A 325 29.30 -10.11 -34.71
CA ILE A 325 28.29 -11.01 -35.27
C ILE A 325 28.95 -12.37 -35.48
N ASP A 326 28.67 -13.32 -34.57
CA ASP A 326 29.20 -14.69 -34.67
C ASP A 326 28.56 -15.48 -35.82
N GLY A 327 27.36 -15.08 -36.25
CA GLY A 327 26.60 -15.68 -37.33
C GLY A 327 26.75 -14.96 -38.67
N MET A 328 25.79 -15.20 -39.56
CA MET A 328 25.72 -14.53 -40.86
C MET A 328 25.16 -13.11 -40.72
N LEU A 329 25.83 -12.14 -41.35
CA LEU A 329 25.27 -10.81 -41.60
C LEU A 329 24.62 -10.78 -43.00
N THR A 330 23.30 -10.63 -43.06
CA THR A 330 22.55 -10.42 -44.31
C THR A 330 22.14 -8.95 -44.43
N VAL A 331 22.50 -8.30 -45.55
CA VAL A 331 22.12 -6.92 -45.85
C VAL A 331 21.34 -6.88 -47.16
N ASN A 332 20.05 -6.56 -47.09
CA ASN A 332 19.15 -6.65 -48.27
C ASN A 332 19.27 -5.48 -49.25
N ASN A 333 19.84 -4.34 -48.81
CA ASN A 333 20.03 -3.17 -49.65
C ASN A 333 21.52 -2.89 -49.82
N ASN A 334 22.04 -1.90 -49.11
CA ASN A 334 23.42 -1.44 -49.25
C ASN A 334 24.21 -1.69 -47.97
N LEU A 335 25.39 -2.26 -48.11
CA LEU A 335 26.43 -2.28 -47.08
C LEU A 335 27.42 -1.14 -47.36
N ASN A 336 27.38 -0.08 -46.56
CA ASN A 336 28.31 1.04 -46.68
C ASN A 336 29.39 0.95 -45.60
N LEU A 337 30.60 0.54 -46.01
CA LEU A 337 31.76 0.43 -45.13
C LEU A 337 32.88 1.33 -45.65
N PRO A 338 33.39 2.29 -44.86
CA PRO A 338 34.50 3.13 -45.28
C PRO A 338 35.80 2.33 -45.48
N ASN A 339 35.97 1.26 -44.70
CA ASN A 339 37.02 0.27 -44.87
C ASN A 339 36.41 -1.13 -44.76
N LEU A 340 36.72 -1.99 -45.71
CA LEU A 340 36.38 -3.41 -45.65
C LEU A 340 37.68 -4.20 -45.52
N VAL A 341 37.86 -4.87 -44.39
CA VAL A 341 38.92 -5.86 -44.18
C VAL A 341 38.24 -7.22 -44.12
N VAL A 342 38.62 -8.12 -45.02
CA VAL A 342 38.13 -9.51 -45.01
C VAL A 342 39.27 -10.39 -44.54
N SER A 343 39.10 -11.03 -43.38
CA SER A 343 40.06 -11.95 -42.80
C SER A 343 39.31 -13.21 -42.37
N GLY A 344 39.79 -14.39 -42.74
CA GLY A 344 39.19 -15.65 -42.31
C GLY A 344 40.22 -16.76 -42.24
N PRO A 345 40.08 -17.70 -41.29
CA PRO A 345 40.97 -18.85 -41.16
C PRO A 345 40.78 -19.89 -42.28
N ASP A 346 39.56 -20.02 -42.84
CA ASP A 346 39.17 -21.14 -43.71
C ASP A 346 38.49 -20.72 -45.04
N GLY A 347 38.74 -19.49 -45.51
CA GLY A 347 38.37 -19.02 -46.84
C GLY A 347 36.89 -19.16 -47.27
N VAL A 348 36.62 -18.82 -48.53
CA VAL A 348 35.33 -19.00 -49.20
C VAL A 348 35.61 -19.89 -50.40
N ALA A 349 35.26 -21.18 -50.30
CA ALA A 349 35.55 -22.22 -51.29
C ALA A 349 37.04 -22.26 -51.75
N GLY A 350 37.86 -23.03 -51.02
CA GLY A 350 39.31 -23.13 -51.25
C GLY A 350 40.09 -22.03 -50.54
N ASP A 351 41.24 -21.62 -51.08
CA ASP A 351 42.21 -20.71 -50.44
C ASP A 351 41.88 -19.21 -50.60
N HIS A 352 40.63 -18.83 -50.87
CA HIS A 352 40.22 -17.45 -51.13
C HIS A 352 39.65 -16.79 -49.88
N ILE A 353 39.96 -15.52 -49.61
CA ILE A 353 39.37 -14.79 -48.46
C ILE A 353 38.01 -14.15 -48.74
N ALA A 354 37.63 -14.00 -50.02
CA ALA A 354 36.39 -13.36 -50.44
C ALA A 354 35.87 -13.98 -51.74
N LEU A 355 34.56 -14.21 -51.83
CA LEU A 355 33.83 -14.59 -53.03
C LEU A 355 32.76 -13.53 -53.33
N PHE A 356 32.80 -12.97 -54.54
CA PHE A 356 31.76 -12.08 -55.04
C PHE A 356 30.86 -12.88 -56.00
N GLU A 357 29.81 -13.47 -55.46
CA GLU A 357 28.84 -14.25 -56.23
C GLU A 357 27.61 -13.41 -56.58
N ASN A 358 27.28 -13.37 -57.86
CA ASN A 358 26.03 -12.81 -58.35
C ASN A 358 25.04 -13.95 -58.60
N THR A 359 24.01 -14.03 -57.76
CA THR A 359 22.95 -15.04 -57.85
C THR A 359 21.76 -14.61 -58.70
N GLY A 360 21.79 -13.41 -59.27
CA GLY A 360 20.79 -12.91 -60.20
C GLY A 360 20.97 -13.52 -61.60
N GLY A 361 19.89 -13.99 -62.22
CA GLY A 361 19.92 -14.48 -63.60
C GLY A 361 19.87 -13.35 -64.64
N GLY A 362 20.11 -13.67 -65.92
CA GLY A 362 19.88 -12.76 -67.06
C GLY A 362 20.90 -11.63 -67.20
N ASN A 363 20.53 -10.41 -66.75
CA ASN A 363 21.26 -9.14 -66.94
C ASN A 363 22.01 -8.67 -65.68
N SER A 364 22.11 -9.48 -64.63
CA SER A 364 22.78 -9.06 -63.40
C SER A 364 24.29 -8.90 -63.65
N ASP A 365 24.83 -7.73 -63.32
CA ASP A 365 26.26 -7.42 -63.45
C ASP A 365 27.08 -8.04 -62.30
N GLY A 366 28.38 -8.23 -62.53
CA GLY A 366 29.33 -8.67 -61.50
C GLY A 366 29.88 -7.51 -60.65
N VAL A 367 31.19 -7.50 -60.43
CA VAL A 367 31.84 -6.46 -59.64
C VAL A 367 32.04 -5.18 -60.47
N ALA A 368 31.43 -4.08 -60.04
CA ALA A 368 31.67 -2.75 -60.58
C ALA A 368 32.61 -1.95 -59.65
N ILE A 369 33.75 -1.48 -60.17
CA ILE A 369 34.68 -0.63 -59.43
C ILE A 369 34.50 0.81 -59.91
N ARG A 370 33.92 1.67 -59.07
CA ARG A 370 33.81 3.11 -59.34
C ARG A 370 34.86 3.87 -58.55
N ILE A 371 35.76 4.56 -59.25
CA ILE A 371 36.67 5.52 -58.63
C ILE A 371 36.02 6.89 -58.68
N ASN A 372 35.85 7.53 -57.51
CA ASN A 372 35.31 8.88 -57.42
C ASN A 372 36.37 9.94 -57.74
N ASN A 373 36.94 9.87 -58.94
CA ASN A 373 37.90 10.83 -59.46
C ASN A 373 37.58 11.10 -60.94
N SER A 374 37.28 12.36 -61.27
CA SER A 374 36.94 12.80 -62.62
C SER A 374 38.15 12.87 -63.56
N ASN A 375 39.37 12.89 -63.01
CA ASN A 375 40.62 12.91 -63.75
C ASN A 375 41.42 11.64 -63.43
N LEU A 376 41.13 10.57 -64.16
CA LEU A 376 41.90 9.35 -64.03
C LEU A 376 43.32 9.55 -64.58
N THR A 377 44.29 9.02 -63.84
CA THR A 377 45.73 9.05 -64.11
C THR A 377 46.32 7.68 -63.83
N SER A 378 47.60 7.49 -64.15
CA SER A 378 48.34 6.27 -63.80
C SER A 378 48.44 6.00 -62.28
N GLU A 379 48.08 6.94 -61.41
CA GLU A 379 48.03 6.70 -59.96
C GLU A 379 46.72 6.04 -59.50
N ASN A 380 45.70 6.03 -60.36
CA ASN A 380 44.39 5.46 -60.06
C ASN A 380 44.41 3.94 -60.29
N ARG A 381 44.53 3.19 -59.20
CA ARG A 381 44.56 1.72 -59.17
C ARG A 381 43.16 1.19 -58.87
N PHE A 382 42.60 0.42 -59.80
CA PHE A 382 41.30 -0.24 -59.61
C PHE A 382 41.47 -1.53 -58.80
N MET A 383 42.52 -2.29 -59.11
CA MET A 383 42.91 -3.49 -58.37
C MET A 383 44.43 -3.58 -58.32
N THR A 384 44.99 -3.95 -57.17
CA THR A 384 46.43 -4.18 -56.99
C THR A 384 46.66 -5.54 -56.37
N PHE A 385 47.52 -6.33 -56.99
CA PHE A 385 47.97 -7.61 -56.46
C PHE A 385 49.31 -7.41 -55.76
N PHE A 386 49.37 -7.67 -54.45
CA PHE A 386 50.60 -7.60 -53.65
C PHE A 386 51.15 -8.99 -53.38
N GLY A 387 52.47 -9.14 -53.43
CA GLY A 387 53.18 -10.25 -52.80
C GLY A 387 53.58 -9.90 -51.36
N SER A 388 54.49 -10.68 -50.78
CA SER A 388 54.97 -10.43 -49.41
C SER A 388 55.58 -9.03 -49.25
N GLY A 389 55.21 -8.32 -48.18
CA GLY A 389 55.70 -6.97 -47.89
C GLY A 389 55.09 -5.92 -48.82
N SER A 390 55.92 -5.06 -49.41
CA SER A 390 55.50 -4.00 -50.34
C SER A 390 55.59 -4.39 -51.81
N HIS A 391 55.85 -5.67 -52.12
CA HIS A 391 56.02 -6.14 -53.49
C HIS A 391 54.71 -6.07 -54.27
N THR A 392 54.68 -5.31 -55.36
CA THR A 392 53.54 -5.33 -56.31
C THR A 392 53.76 -6.41 -57.36
N ALA A 393 52.86 -7.39 -57.42
CA ALA A 393 52.88 -8.46 -58.43
C ALA A 393 52.21 -8.02 -59.75
N GLY A 394 51.17 -7.19 -59.67
CA GLY A 394 50.46 -6.66 -60.85
C GLY A 394 49.36 -5.67 -60.47
N ARG A 395 48.78 -4.99 -61.48
CA ARG A 395 47.72 -3.98 -61.29
C ARG A 395 46.72 -4.00 -62.44
N ILE A 396 45.48 -3.62 -62.13
CA ILE A 396 44.48 -3.15 -63.08
C ILE A 396 44.28 -1.67 -62.77
N GLU A 397 44.67 -0.79 -63.68
CA GLU A 397 44.75 0.65 -63.41
C GLU A 397 44.44 1.50 -64.65
N SER A 398 44.23 2.79 -64.44
CA SER A 398 44.12 3.74 -65.54
C SER A 398 45.50 4.10 -66.10
N PHE A 399 45.53 4.78 -67.24
CA PHE A 399 46.74 5.36 -67.82
C PHE A 399 46.62 6.87 -67.98
N ASN A 400 47.76 7.54 -68.17
CA ASN A 400 47.78 8.96 -68.55
C ASN A 400 47.64 9.05 -70.07
N ALA A 401 46.51 9.58 -70.55
CA ALA A 401 46.40 9.93 -71.97
C ALA A 401 47.36 11.08 -72.31
N PRO A 402 48.02 11.06 -73.48
CA PRO A 402 48.77 12.22 -73.97
C PRO A 402 47.88 13.47 -73.99
N THR A 403 48.42 14.62 -73.59
CA THR A 403 47.67 15.90 -73.44
C THR A 403 46.91 16.35 -74.69
N ALA A 404 47.29 15.86 -75.88
CA ALA A 404 46.60 16.11 -77.14
C ALA A 404 45.31 15.29 -77.36
N LEU A 405 45.00 14.31 -76.49
CA LEU A 405 43.87 13.37 -76.61
C LEU A 405 42.97 13.38 -75.37
N SER A 406 42.86 14.53 -74.69
CA SER A 406 42.23 14.70 -73.37
C SER A 406 40.76 14.26 -73.24
N ASN A 407 40.06 14.00 -74.34
CA ASN A 407 38.68 13.48 -74.33
C ASN A 407 38.60 11.94 -74.33
N MET A 408 39.74 11.22 -74.38
CA MET A 408 39.81 9.75 -74.35
C MET A 408 40.26 9.18 -73.00
N ASN A 409 39.97 9.87 -71.89
CA ASN A 409 40.53 9.57 -70.56
C ASN A 409 40.09 8.24 -69.91
N HIS A 410 39.44 7.32 -70.62
CA HIS A 410 38.89 6.12 -70.01
C HIS A 410 39.43 4.88 -70.71
N GLY A 411 40.41 4.23 -70.08
CA GLY A 411 40.83 2.89 -70.45
C GLY A 411 41.49 2.17 -69.30
N VAL A 412 41.61 0.86 -69.45
CA VAL A 412 42.15 -0.04 -68.43
C VAL A 412 43.48 -0.59 -68.95
N VAL A 413 44.52 -0.47 -68.14
CA VAL A 413 45.81 -1.12 -68.34
C VAL A 413 45.92 -2.30 -67.41
N TYR A 414 46.28 -3.44 -67.99
CA TYR A 414 46.80 -4.57 -67.25
C TYR A 414 48.31 -4.34 -67.08
N GLY A 415 48.72 -4.03 -65.86
CA GLY A 415 50.12 -3.86 -65.50
C GLY A 415 50.67 -5.16 -64.92
N SER A 416 51.61 -5.78 -65.62
CA SER A 416 52.30 -7.00 -65.18
C SER A 416 53.78 -6.95 -65.54
N ARG A 417 54.57 -7.85 -64.95
CA ARG A 417 55.93 -8.13 -65.42
C ARG A 417 55.95 -9.10 -66.60
N GLY A 418 54.83 -9.75 -66.89
CA GLY A 418 54.62 -10.48 -68.13
C GLY A 418 54.49 -9.53 -69.32
N ALA A 419 54.93 -9.94 -70.50
CA ALA A 419 55.13 -9.03 -71.63
C ALA A 419 54.55 -9.50 -72.96
N ASP A 420 54.01 -10.71 -72.99
CA ASP A 420 53.46 -11.34 -74.19
C ASP A 420 52.01 -11.84 -74.01
N TYR A 421 51.30 -11.90 -75.13
CA TYR A 421 50.06 -12.65 -75.28
C TYR A 421 50.41 -14.08 -75.67
N ALA A 422 49.95 -15.03 -74.88
CA ALA A 422 50.15 -16.45 -75.14
C ALA A 422 48.85 -17.23 -75.07
N GLU A 423 48.84 -18.42 -75.66
CA GLU A 423 47.76 -19.38 -75.52
C GLU A 423 48.33 -20.73 -75.08
N TRP A 424 47.54 -21.50 -74.34
CA TRP A 424 47.84 -22.91 -74.12
C TRP A 424 47.56 -23.70 -75.40
N LEU A 425 48.59 -24.35 -75.93
CA LEU A 425 48.46 -25.28 -77.05
C LEU A 425 48.78 -26.70 -76.59
N GLU A 426 47.98 -27.65 -77.09
CA GLU A 426 48.15 -29.07 -76.77
C GLU A 426 49.45 -29.58 -77.40
N LYS A 427 50.19 -30.42 -76.66
CA LYS A 427 51.40 -31.03 -77.18
C LYS A 427 51.02 -32.16 -78.15
N GLU A 428 51.79 -32.30 -79.22
CA GLU A 428 51.67 -33.45 -80.13
C GLU A 428 52.00 -34.76 -79.39
N ASP A 429 53.01 -34.71 -78.51
CA ASP A 429 53.35 -35.74 -77.52
C ASP A 429 53.19 -35.17 -76.10
N PRO A 430 52.20 -35.62 -75.31
CA PRO A 430 51.98 -35.16 -73.93
C PRO A 430 53.18 -35.33 -72.99
N TYR A 431 54.04 -36.33 -73.25
CA TYR A 431 55.23 -36.58 -72.44
C TYR A 431 56.41 -35.68 -72.81
N GLN A 432 56.31 -34.93 -73.91
CA GLN A 432 57.32 -33.97 -74.30
C GLN A 432 57.31 -32.79 -73.32
N THR A 433 58.46 -32.53 -72.71
CA THR A 433 58.67 -31.33 -71.89
C THR A 433 59.34 -30.26 -72.74
N PHE A 434 58.87 -29.03 -72.60
CA PHE A 434 59.50 -27.87 -73.22
C PHE A 434 60.09 -26.94 -72.17
N LYS A 435 61.05 -26.12 -72.59
CA LYS A 435 61.62 -25.07 -71.75
C LYS A 435 61.20 -23.71 -72.29
N VAL A 436 61.19 -22.72 -71.40
CA VAL A 436 60.97 -21.33 -71.76
C VAL A 436 61.91 -20.92 -72.89
N GLY A 437 61.35 -20.31 -73.93
CA GLY A 437 62.04 -19.86 -75.12
C GLY A 437 62.37 -20.95 -76.14
N GLU A 438 62.05 -22.23 -75.89
CA GLU A 438 62.19 -23.24 -76.94
C GLU A 438 61.30 -22.90 -78.13
N VAL A 439 61.85 -23.09 -79.33
CA VAL A 439 61.15 -22.94 -80.60
C VAL A 439 60.28 -24.16 -80.84
N VAL A 440 59.02 -23.93 -81.21
CA VAL A 440 58.06 -24.97 -81.52
C VAL A 440 57.39 -24.70 -82.85
N GLY A 441 57.19 -25.77 -83.63
CA GLY A 441 56.30 -25.77 -84.77
C GLY A 441 54.87 -26.03 -84.30
N ILE A 442 53.94 -25.25 -84.83
CA ILE A 442 52.50 -25.42 -84.61
C ILE A 442 51.92 -26.09 -85.84
N ARG A 443 51.22 -27.21 -85.65
CA ARG A 443 50.50 -27.92 -86.71
C ARG A 443 49.10 -28.28 -86.23
N GLY A 444 48.08 -27.75 -86.90
CA GLY A 444 46.68 -28.03 -86.55
C GLY A 444 46.33 -27.71 -85.09
N GLY A 445 46.97 -26.71 -84.50
CA GLY A 445 46.77 -26.30 -83.10
C GLY A 445 47.58 -27.08 -82.06
N LYS A 446 48.44 -28.02 -82.48
CA LYS A 446 49.36 -28.76 -81.60
C LYS A 446 50.80 -28.31 -81.76
N ILE A 447 51.60 -28.50 -80.71
CA ILE A 447 53.02 -28.15 -80.72
C ILE A 447 53.96 -29.34 -80.65
N SER A 448 55.08 -29.24 -81.38
CA SER A 448 56.27 -30.06 -81.17
C SER A 448 57.53 -29.30 -81.56
N ARG A 449 58.73 -29.84 -81.25
CA ARG A 449 60.00 -29.27 -81.72
C ARG A 449 60.19 -29.42 -83.24
N ASN A 450 59.37 -30.25 -83.89
CA ASN A 450 59.41 -30.39 -85.33
C ASN A 450 58.81 -29.14 -85.98
N THR A 451 59.68 -28.32 -86.56
CA THR A 451 59.29 -27.10 -87.27
C THR A 451 58.99 -27.34 -88.76
N ASP A 452 59.27 -28.53 -89.28
CA ASP A 452 59.07 -28.85 -90.69
C ASP A 452 57.58 -28.83 -91.03
N ASP A 453 57.26 -28.13 -92.12
CA ASP A 453 55.89 -27.92 -92.62
C ASP A 453 54.92 -27.40 -91.53
N ALA A 454 55.43 -26.69 -90.53
CA ALA A 454 54.61 -26.08 -89.50
C ALA A 454 53.79 -24.91 -90.05
N ASP A 455 52.54 -24.78 -89.61
CA ASP A 455 51.66 -23.66 -89.97
C ASP A 455 52.25 -22.33 -89.44
N HIS A 456 52.80 -22.39 -88.23
CA HIS A 456 53.48 -21.29 -87.56
C HIS A 456 54.67 -21.82 -86.76
N VAL A 457 55.71 -21.00 -86.63
CA VAL A 457 56.84 -21.27 -85.75
C VAL A 457 56.92 -20.17 -84.71
N LEU A 458 56.74 -20.55 -83.44
CA LEU A 458 56.70 -19.64 -82.30
C LEU A 458 57.59 -20.18 -81.17
N THR A 459 57.57 -19.51 -80.02
CA THR A 459 58.36 -19.94 -78.86
C THR A 459 57.50 -20.14 -77.62
N ILE A 460 57.98 -21.01 -76.73
CA ILE A 460 57.36 -21.22 -75.44
C ILE A 460 57.48 -19.96 -74.58
N SER A 461 56.33 -19.47 -74.14
CA SER A 461 56.20 -18.27 -73.33
C SER A 461 56.72 -18.49 -71.91
N MET A 462 57.37 -17.48 -71.35
CA MET A 462 57.81 -17.49 -69.96
C MET A 462 56.66 -17.13 -69.00
N ALA A 463 56.15 -15.91 -69.18
CA ALA A 463 55.25 -15.24 -68.25
C ALA A 463 54.33 -14.34 -69.07
N PRO A 464 53.26 -14.91 -69.67
CA PRO A 464 52.32 -14.11 -70.45
C PRO A 464 51.52 -13.18 -69.54
N ILE A 465 51.23 -11.97 -70.04
CA ILE A 465 50.33 -11.03 -69.34
C ILE A 465 48.87 -11.42 -69.54
N VAL A 466 48.56 -11.99 -70.71
CA VAL A 466 47.25 -12.54 -71.04
C VAL A 466 47.49 -13.94 -71.57
N LEU A 467 46.82 -14.92 -70.96
CA LEU A 467 46.93 -16.33 -71.30
C LEU A 467 45.56 -16.88 -71.67
N GLY A 468 45.38 -17.22 -72.94
CA GLY A 468 44.15 -17.78 -73.47
C GLY A 468 44.09 -19.31 -73.43
N ASN A 469 42.88 -19.84 -73.60
CA ASN A 469 42.61 -21.28 -73.79
C ASN A 469 43.13 -22.20 -72.65
N MET A 470 43.06 -21.74 -71.39
CA MET A 470 43.53 -22.53 -70.25
C MET A 470 42.77 -23.87 -70.13
N PRO A 471 43.46 -25.02 -70.13
CA PRO A 471 42.83 -26.32 -69.98
C PRO A 471 42.35 -26.52 -68.53
N ASP A 472 41.49 -27.53 -68.34
CA ASP A 472 41.11 -28.02 -67.02
C ASP A 472 42.35 -28.38 -66.20
N GLU A 473 42.27 -28.22 -64.87
CA GLU A 473 43.41 -28.37 -63.95
C GLU A 473 44.12 -29.73 -64.08
N ASP A 474 43.37 -30.81 -64.32
CA ASP A 474 43.88 -32.18 -64.48
C ASP A 474 44.56 -32.44 -65.84
N ARG A 475 44.39 -31.54 -66.81
CA ARG A 475 44.93 -31.67 -68.18
C ARG A 475 46.08 -30.70 -68.48
N LYS A 476 46.45 -29.81 -67.56
CA LYS A 476 47.52 -28.82 -67.77
C LYS A 476 48.86 -29.42 -68.24
N GLN A 477 49.17 -30.65 -67.84
CA GLN A 477 50.41 -31.33 -68.26
C GLN A 477 50.49 -31.61 -69.77
N ASP A 478 49.35 -31.74 -70.44
CA ASP A 478 49.25 -32.08 -71.86
C ASP A 478 49.45 -30.84 -72.76
N PHE A 479 49.54 -29.65 -72.17
CA PHE A 479 49.62 -28.37 -72.88
C PHE A 479 50.89 -27.60 -72.49
N GLU A 480 51.27 -26.62 -73.30
CA GLU A 480 52.29 -25.62 -72.95
C GLU A 480 51.87 -24.22 -73.43
N LYS A 481 52.41 -23.19 -72.79
CA LYS A 481 52.12 -21.78 -73.12
C LYS A 481 52.98 -21.32 -74.30
N VAL A 482 52.37 -20.86 -75.39
CA VAL A 482 53.07 -20.44 -76.61
C VAL A 482 52.85 -18.95 -76.84
N GLY A 483 53.92 -18.18 -77.00
CA GLY A 483 53.86 -16.74 -77.19
C GLY A 483 53.52 -16.38 -78.63
N PHE A 484 52.34 -15.78 -78.85
CA PHE A 484 51.85 -15.38 -80.17
C PHE A 484 52.23 -13.95 -80.54
N MET A 485 52.32 -13.06 -79.55
CA MET A 485 52.57 -11.65 -79.81
C MET A 485 53.19 -10.97 -78.59
N GLY A 486 54.10 -10.03 -78.86
CA GLY A 486 54.73 -9.20 -77.85
C GLY A 486 56.21 -9.54 -77.67
N GLN A 487 56.72 -9.30 -76.46
CA GLN A 487 58.11 -9.58 -76.11
C GLN A 487 58.21 -11.00 -75.58
N VAL A 488 58.50 -11.94 -76.49
CA VAL A 488 58.60 -13.36 -76.16
C VAL A 488 60.08 -13.76 -76.20
N PRO A 489 60.62 -14.42 -75.17
CA PRO A 489 61.97 -14.93 -75.22
C PRO A 489 62.09 -16.09 -76.22
N ALA A 490 63.25 -16.21 -76.88
CA ALA A 490 63.63 -17.33 -77.74
C ALA A 490 65.03 -17.83 -77.37
N LEU A 491 65.24 -19.14 -77.35
CA LEU A 491 66.55 -19.75 -77.18
C LEU A 491 67.28 -19.73 -78.52
N VAL A 492 68.31 -18.90 -78.62
CA VAL A 492 69.08 -18.73 -79.85
C VAL A 492 70.50 -19.23 -79.64
N LYS A 493 70.98 -20.05 -80.57
CA LYS A 493 72.36 -20.55 -80.57
C LYS A 493 73.24 -19.66 -81.43
N GLY A 494 74.34 -19.17 -80.85
CA GLY A 494 75.31 -18.32 -81.53
C GLY A 494 75.10 -16.83 -81.27
N ARG A 495 75.93 -16.01 -81.93
CA ARG A 495 75.92 -14.55 -81.75
C ARG A 495 74.68 -13.93 -82.36
N VAL A 496 74.09 -12.97 -81.65
CA VAL A 496 72.88 -12.26 -82.06
C VAL A 496 73.10 -10.76 -81.94
N ALA A 497 72.89 -10.01 -83.01
CA ALA A 497 72.80 -8.56 -82.97
C ALA A 497 71.35 -8.11 -82.83
N ILE A 498 71.11 -6.92 -82.27
CA ILE A 498 69.77 -6.32 -82.23
C ILE A 498 69.29 -6.08 -83.66
N GLY A 499 68.06 -6.52 -83.97
CA GLY A 499 67.45 -6.40 -85.29
C GLY A 499 67.68 -7.59 -86.22
N ASP A 500 68.48 -8.58 -85.82
CA ASP A 500 68.58 -9.86 -86.54
C ASP A 500 67.23 -10.59 -86.54
N TYR A 501 66.98 -11.32 -87.62
CA TYR A 501 65.85 -12.23 -87.70
C TYR A 501 66.15 -13.48 -86.87
N ILE A 502 65.23 -13.84 -86.00
CA ILE A 502 65.29 -15.07 -85.22
C ILE A 502 64.47 -16.12 -85.96
N VAL A 503 65.16 -17.14 -86.45
CA VAL A 503 64.62 -18.18 -87.32
C VAL A 503 64.87 -19.53 -86.66
N ALA A 504 63.97 -20.50 -86.79
CA ALA A 504 64.23 -21.86 -86.30
C ALA A 504 65.57 -22.41 -86.84
N SER A 505 66.27 -23.20 -86.01
CA SER A 505 67.52 -23.86 -86.42
C SER A 505 67.32 -24.73 -87.65
N GLY A 506 66.19 -25.48 -87.66
CA GLY A 506 65.88 -26.56 -88.59
C GLY A 506 66.27 -27.95 -88.06
N ASP A 507 66.87 -28.03 -86.86
CA ASP A 507 67.44 -29.26 -86.30
C ASP A 507 66.49 -29.98 -85.32
N HIS A 508 65.24 -29.51 -85.20
CA HIS A 508 64.22 -30.00 -84.24
C HIS A 508 64.69 -30.02 -82.77
N ASP A 509 65.64 -29.14 -82.44
CA ASP A 509 66.29 -29.05 -81.14
C ASP A 509 65.64 -28.01 -80.20
N GLY A 510 64.60 -27.33 -80.69
CA GLY A 510 63.95 -26.24 -79.97
C GLY A 510 64.78 -24.96 -79.92
N LEU A 511 65.84 -24.84 -80.75
CA LEU A 511 66.67 -23.66 -80.82
C LEU A 511 66.38 -22.84 -82.09
N ALA A 512 66.70 -21.56 -82.02
CA ALA A 512 66.74 -20.66 -83.16
C ALA A 512 68.19 -20.28 -83.51
N LYS A 513 68.33 -19.72 -84.71
CA LYS A 513 69.55 -19.06 -85.20
C LYS A 513 69.21 -17.61 -85.57
N ALA A 514 70.18 -16.73 -85.41
CA ALA A 514 70.08 -15.35 -85.85
C ALA A 514 70.57 -15.19 -87.30
N ILE A 515 69.76 -14.56 -88.13
CA ILE A 515 70.09 -14.23 -89.52
C ILE A 515 70.10 -12.70 -89.68
N PRO A 516 71.24 -12.09 -90.05
CA PRO A 516 71.31 -10.66 -90.32
C PRO A 516 70.33 -10.24 -91.42
N PRO A 517 69.73 -9.03 -91.35
CA PRO A 517 68.70 -8.64 -92.31
C PRO A 517 69.11 -8.60 -93.78
N ASN A 518 70.40 -8.47 -94.07
CA ASN A 518 70.95 -8.50 -95.43
C ASN A 518 71.28 -9.90 -95.94
N LYS A 519 71.09 -10.95 -95.12
CA LYS A 519 71.39 -12.35 -95.46
C LYS A 519 70.16 -13.25 -95.48
N ILE A 520 69.00 -12.75 -95.07
CA ILE A 520 67.76 -13.53 -95.07
C ILE A 520 67.30 -13.87 -96.49
N SER A 521 66.78 -15.07 -96.68
CA SER A 521 66.25 -15.56 -97.95
C SER A 521 64.76 -15.91 -97.86
N LEU A 522 64.12 -16.14 -99.01
CA LEU A 522 62.72 -16.58 -99.08
C LEU A 522 62.47 -17.91 -98.34
N ASN A 523 63.48 -18.79 -98.28
CA ASN A 523 63.37 -20.09 -97.63
C ASN A 523 63.38 -19.98 -96.10
N ASP A 524 63.89 -18.89 -95.54
CA ASP A 524 63.96 -18.68 -94.09
C ASP A 524 62.63 -18.14 -93.54
N LEU A 525 61.83 -17.46 -94.37
CA LEU A 525 60.62 -16.74 -93.95
C LEU A 525 59.57 -17.57 -93.21
N PRO A 526 59.21 -18.80 -93.64
CA PRO A 526 58.22 -19.61 -92.92
C PRO A 526 58.64 -19.95 -91.47
N TYR A 527 59.94 -19.90 -91.21
CA TYR A 527 60.55 -20.27 -89.93
C TYR A 527 60.93 -19.06 -89.08
N VAL A 528 60.63 -17.84 -89.53
CA VAL A 528 60.88 -16.61 -88.77
C VAL A 528 59.90 -16.53 -87.60
N ILE A 529 60.46 -16.42 -86.41
CA ILE A 529 59.70 -16.21 -85.16
C ILE A 529 59.48 -14.70 -84.93
N GLY A 530 60.52 -13.90 -85.22
CA GLY A 530 60.47 -12.45 -85.03
C GLY A 530 61.85 -11.80 -85.13
N LYS A 531 61.98 -10.60 -84.55
CA LYS A 531 63.24 -9.83 -84.51
C LYS A 531 63.82 -9.74 -83.11
N SER A 532 65.13 -9.87 -83.00
CA SER A 532 65.85 -9.68 -81.74
C SER A 532 65.77 -8.24 -81.26
N TRP A 533 65.40 -8.05 -79.98
CA TRP A 533 65.46 -6.76 -79.27
C TRP A 533 66.64 -6.70 -78.28
N THR A 534 67.31 -7.83 -78.07
CA THR A 534 68.50 -7.95 -77.24
C THR A 534 69.62 -8.64 -78.04
N ALA A 535 70.87 -8.28 -77.75
CA ALA A 535 72.04 -8.89 -78.37
C ALA A 535 72.67 -9.94 -77.44
N SER A 536 73.35 -10.92 -78.04
CA SER A 536 74.27 -11.81 -77.33
C SER A 536 75.58 -11.93 -78.11
N SER A 537 76.69 -11.80 -77.39
CA SER A 537 78.05 -11.93 -77.94
C SER A 537 78.60 -13.36 -77.81
N THR A 538 77.88 -14.27 -77.13
CA THR A 538 78.31 -15.65 -76.90
C THR A 538 78.10 -16.51 -78.15
N SER A 539 78.93 -17.53 -78.33
CA SER A 539 78.67 -18.61 -79.30
C SER A 539 77.69 -19.67 -78.77
N GLU A 540 77.46 -19.66 -77.45
CA GLU A 540 76.56 -20.58 -76.75
C GLU A 540 75.09 -20.17 -76.88
N THR A 541 74.20 -21.02 -76.36
CA THR A 541 72.76 -20.75 -76.33
C THR A 541 72.44 -19.62 -75.36
N SER A 542 71.71 -18.61 -75.82
CA SER A 542 71.26 -17.47 -75.03
C SER A 542 69.75 -17.30 -75.14
N LEU A 543 69.12 -16.82 -74.07
CA LEU A 543 67.72 -16.39 -74.11
C LEU A 543 67.66 -14.97 -74.65
N ILE A 544 67.11 -14.80 -75.85
CA ILE A 544 67.00 -13.53 -76.54
C ILE A 544 65.58 -13.04 -76.44
N ASN A 545 65.37 -11.79 -76.02
CA ASN A 545 64.07 -11.15 -76.12
C ASN A 545 63.75 -10.85 -77.59
N VAL A 546 62.64 -11.41 -78.08
CA VAL A 546 62.21 -11.32 -79.48
C VAL A 546 60.87 -10.61 -79.56
N SER A 547 60.75 -9.70 -80.52
CA SER A 547 59.46 -9.15 -80.91
C SER A 547 58.74 -10.13 -81.83
N VAL A 548 57.77 -10.84 -81.29
CA VAL A 548 56.92 -11.83 -81.97
C VAL A 548 55.58 -11.22 -82.35
N GLY A 549 54.99 -11.65 -83.47
CA GLY A 549 53.64 -11.24 -83.90
C GLY A 549 53.55 -9.90 -84.65
N LEU A 550 54.58 -9.05 -84.58
CA LEU A 550 54.71 -7.92 -85.49
C LEU A 550 55.24 -8.42 -86.84
N LYS A 551 54.36 -8.60 -87.84
CA LYS A 551 54.81 -8.81 -89.22
C LYS A 551 55.64 -7.61 -89.63
N SER A 552 56.96 -7.75 -89.58
CA SER A 552 57.83 -6.73 -90.11
C SER A 552 57.75 -6.83 -91.64
N ASN A 553 57.95 -5.73 -92.37
CA ASN A 553 57.81 -5.66 -93.83
C ASN A 553 58.89 -6.48 -94.59
N GLU A 554 59.26 -7.66 -94.09
CA GLU A 554 60.19 -8.64 -94.63
C GLU A 554 59.90 -8.96 -96.08
N TRP A 555 58.63 -9.26 -96.38
CA TRP A 555 58.15 -9.48 -97.73
C TRP A 555 58.44 -8.29 -98.64
N VAL A 556 58.25 -7.06 -98.15
CA VAL A 556 58.50 -5.84 -98.94
C VAL A 556 59.98 -5.72 -99.29
N LYS A 557 60.89 -5.85 -98.32
CA LYS A 557 62.34 -5.72 -98.60
C LYS A 557 62.89 -6.81 -99.50
N ILE A 558 62.39 -8.05 -99.35
CA ILE A 558 62.82 -9.17 -100.20
C ILE A 558 62.22 -9.05 -101.60
N LEU A 559 60.96 -8.62 -101.72
CA LEU A 559 60.32 -8.34 -103.01
C LEU A 559 60.99 -7.15 -103.72
N GLU A 560 61.36 -6.08 -103.01
CA GLU A 560 62.15 -4.95 -103.56
C GLU A 560 63.51 -5.42 -104.10
N SER A 561 64.18 -6.33 -103.38
CA SER A 561 65.44 -6.93 -103.84
C SER A 561 65.24 -7.85 -105.05
N GLN A 562 64.13 -8.58 -105.13
CA GLN A 562 63.78 -9.43 -106.27
C GLN A 562 63.43 -8.59 -107.50
N GLU A 563 62.63 -7.53 -107.33
CA GLU A 563 62.27 -6.58 -108.39
C GLU A 563 63.52 -5.94 -108.99
N SER A 564 64.46 -5.49 -108.15
CA SER A 564 65.75 -4.96 -108.62
C SER A 564 66.53 -5.96 -109.47
N ARG A 565 66.54 -7.24 -109.07
CA ARG A 565 67.23 -8.31 -109.80
C ARG A 565 66.50 -8.71 -111.10
N ILE A 566 65.17 -8.68 -111.11
CA ILE A 566 64.34 -8.89 -112.30
C ILE A 566 64.62 -7.78 -113.32
N ASN A 567 64.62 -6.51 -112.88
CA ASN A 567 64.95 -5.36 -113.74
C ASN A 567 66.36 -5.48 -114.35
N GLU A 568 67.35 -5.97 -113.59
CA GLU A 568 68.70 -6.21 -114.10
C GLU A 568 68.73 -7.34 -115.15
N LEU A 569 67.98 -8.42 -114.94
CA LEU A 569 67.85 -9.52 -115.90
C LEU A 569 67.14 -9.08 -117.18
N GLU A 570 66.06 -8.30 -117.08
CA GLU A 570 65.36 -7.70 -118.22
C GLU A 570 66.30 -6.79 -119.03
N SER A 571 67.13 -5.98 -118.35
CA SER A 571 68.14 -5.15 -119.01
C SER A 571 69.18 -5.97 -119.77
N LYS A 572 69.67 -7.07 -119.18
CA LYS A 572 70.59 -8.01 -119.85
C LYS A 572 69.94 -8.74 -121.03
N LEU A 573 68.68 -9.14 -120.91
CA LEU A 573 67.92 -9.77 -121.99
C LEU A 573 67.77 -8.83 -123.18
N LYS A 574 67.40 -7.56 -122.93
CA LYS A 574 67.28 -6.52 -123.96
C LYS A 574 68.61 -6.26 -124.69
N ALA A 575 69.73 -6.25 -123.96
CA ALA A 575 71.06 -6.15 -124.56
C ALA A 575 71.40 -7.36 -125.46
N PHE A 576 70.90 -8.55 -125.12
CA PHE A 576 71.09 -9.76 -125.91
C PHE A 576 70.21 -9.75 -127.19
N GLU A 577 68.97 -9.28 -127.09
CA GLU A 577 68.08 -9.07 -128.24
C GLU A 577 68.69 -8.06 -129.24
N ASP A 578 69.22 -6.94 -128.76
CA ASP A 578 69.93 -5.95 -129.60
C ASP A 578 71.17 -6.53 -130.30
N LEU A 579 71.88 -7.45 -129.63
CA LEU A 579 73.03 -8.15 -130.22
C LEU A 579 72.59 -9.14 -131.30
N SER A 580 71.51 -9.90 -131.04
CA SER A 580 70.88 -10.81 -132.00
C SER A 580 70.38 -10.06 -133.24
N ASP A 581 69.74 -8.91 -133.07
CA ASP A 581 69.29 -8.07 -134.19
C ASP A 581 70.45 -7.48 -134.99
N LYS A 582 71.55 -7.12 -134.32
CA LYS A 582 72.81 -6.75 -135.01
C LYS A 582 73.39 -7.93 -135.79
N MET A 583 73.36 -9.15 -135.26
CA MET A 583 73.81 -10.35 -135.98
C MET A 583 72.93 -10.63 -137.21
N LYS A 584 71.59 -10.55 -137.09
CA LYS A 584 70.69 -10.67 -138.26
C LYS A 584 70.97 -9.62 -139.33
N ARG A 585 71.23 -8.36 -138.94
CA ARG A 585 71.60 -7.30 -139.88
C ARG A 585 72.97 -7.53 -140.51
N LEU A 586 73.90 -8.18 -139.80
CA LEU A 586 75.19 -8.60 -140.33
C LEU A 586 75.03 -9.77 -141.32
N GLU A 587 74.19 -10.76 -141.03
CA GLU A 587 73.84 -11.85 -141.97
C GLU A 587 73.22 -11.29 -143.26
N VAL A 588 72.23 -10.39 -143.16
CA VAL A 588 71.63 -9.74 -144.34
C VAL A 588 72.64 -8.90 -145.13
N LYS A 589 73.63 -8.28 -144.46
CA LYS A 589 74.73 -7.58 -145.14
C LYS A 589 75.75 -8.53 -145.77
N LEU A 590 75.96 -9.71 -145.18
CA LEU A 590 76.85 -10.74 -145.70
C LEU A 590 76.24 -11.37 -146.96
N ASP A 591 74.94 -11.69 -146.93
CA ASP A 591 74.19 -12.20 -148.09
C ASP A 591 74.14 -11.19 -149.24
N ALA A 592 74.15 -9.88 -148.93
CA ALA A 592 74.22 -8.81 -149.92
C ALA A 592 75.63 -8.63 -150.54
N ILE A 593 76.68 -9.18 -149.92
CA ILE A 593 78.06 -9.17 -150.43
C ILE A 593 78.33 -10.40 -151.31
N ASP A 594 77.63 -11.51 -151.14
CA ASP A 594 77.75 -12.71 -152.00
C ASP A 594 76.96 -12.62 -153.32
N MET A 595 76.23 -11.52 -153.57
CA MET A 595 75.40 -11.31 -154.77
C MET A 595 75.84 -10.16 -155.70
N ASN A 596 77.02 -9.55 -155.49
CA ASN A 596 77.65 -8.53 -156.36
C ASN A 596 79.17 -8.70 -156.34
#